data_AF-A0A427KDZ2-F1
#
_entry.id   AF-A0A427KDZ2-F1
#
_cell.length_a   1.000
_cell.length_b   1.000
_cell.length_c   1.000
_cell.angle_alpha   90.00
_cell.angle_beta   90.00
_cell.angle_gamma   90.00
#
_symmetry.space_group_name_H-M   'P 1'
#
loop_
_entity.id
_entity.type
_entity.pdbx_description
1 polymer ?
#
loop_
_entity_poly.entity_id
_entity_poly.type
_entity_poly.pdbx_seq_one_letter_code
_entity_poly.pdbx_strand_id
1 'polypeptide(L)'
;MRYKKLTAAEEKRLADAFVAQALAMGLKGNKKLPKDIKLQVRDRVMASIEADRKAAEAQQARRQAHEAAETTFTWKPAIRRR
;
A
#
# COMPACT_ATOMS: atom_id res chain seq x y z
N MET A 1 6.17 10.26 -15.56
CA MET A 1 5.65 9.19 -14.67
C MET A 1 6.45 7.91 -14.91
N ARG A 2 7.43 7.61 -14.05
CA ARG A 2 8.21 6.36 -14.15
C ARG A 2 7.28 5.24 -13.68
N TYR A 3 6.77 4.41 -14.59
CA TYR A 3 5.89 3.30 -14.24
C TYR A 3 6.68 2.29 -13.40
N LYS A 4 6.66 2.43 -12.07
CA LYS A 4 7.06 1.35 -11.17
C LYS A 4 6.18 0.16 -11.52
N LYS A 5 6.79 -1.01 -11.78
CA LYS A 5 6.04 -2.23 -12.09
C LYS A 5 5.04 -2.47 -10.96
N LEU A 6 3.76 -2.62 -11.31
CA LEU A 6 2.75 -3.04 -10.34
C LEU A 6 3.04 -4.50 -9.99
N THR A 7 2.82 -4.85 -8.73
CA THR A 7 2.79 -6.25 -8.31
C THR A 7 1.50 -6.91 -8.80
N ALA A 8 1.48 -8.24 -8.94
CA ALA A 8 0.28 -8.96 -9.39
C ALA A 8 -0.96 -8.67 -8.52
N ALA A 9 -0.77 -8.42 -7.22
CA ALA A 9 -1.84 -8.04 -6.31
C ALA A 9 -2.40 -6.64 -6.60
N GLU A 10 -1.54 -5.68 -6.95
CA GLU A 10 -1.94 -4.33 -7.31
C GLU A 10 -2.62 -4.30 -8.68
N GLU A 11 -2.16 -5.12 -9.63
CA GLU A 11 -2.84 -5.30 -10.92
C GLU A 11 -4.25 -5.88 -10.75
N LYS A 12 -4.41 -6.88 -9.87
CA LYS A 12 -5.72 -7.43 -9.52
C LYS A 12 -6.64 -6.36 -8.92
N ARG A 13 -6.15 -5.55 -7.98
CA ARG A 13 -6.93 -4.43 -7.40
C ARG A 13 -7.40 -3.44 -8.47
N LEU A 14 -6.55 -3.14 -9.44
CA LEU A 14 -6.88 -2.23 -10.54
C LEU A 14 -7.94 -2.83 -11.46
N ALA A 15 -7.86 -4.13 -11.75
CA ALA A 15 -8.90 -4.85 -12.50
C ALA A 15 -10.23 -4.89 -11.73
N ASP A 16 -10.20 -5.22 -10.43
CA ASP A 16 -11.38 -5.28 -9.56
C ASP A 16 -12.07 -3.91 -9.47
N ALA A 17 -11.29 -2.82 -9.38
CA ALA A 17 -11.81 -1.45 -9.37
C ALA A 17 -12.52 -1.08 -10.69
N PHE A 18 -12.01 -1.54 -11.84
CA PHE A 18 -12.70 -1.34 -13.11
C PHE A 18 -14.01 -2.11 -13.18
N VAL A 19 -14.03 -3.36 -12.68
CA VAL A 19 -15.26 -4.16 -12.63
C VAL A 19 -16.29 -3.51 -11.70
N ALA A 20 -15.88 -3.08 -10.50
CA ALA A 20 -16.75 -2.39 -9.56
C ALA A 20 -17.33 -1.10 -10.16
N GLN A 21 -16.52 -0.32 -10.88
CA GLN A 21 -17.00 0.89 -11.55
C GLN A 21 -17.95 0.57 -12.72
N ALA A 22 -17.69 -0.49 -13.49
CA ALA A 22 -18.58 -0.94 -14.55
C ALA A 22 -19.96 -1.33 -13.99
N LEU A 23 -19.97 -2.06 -12.88
CA LEU A 23 -21.18 -2.44 -12.16
C LEU A 23 -21.92 -1.23 -11.62
N ALA A 24 -21.21 -0.25 -11.03
CA ALA A 24 -21.81 0.98 -10.50
C ALA A 24 -22.48 1.82 -11.60
N MET A 25 -21.94 1.82 -12.82
CA MET A 25 -22.56 2.48 -13.97
C MET A 25 -23.67 1.65 -14.63
N GLY A 26 -23.96 0.45 -14.14
CA GLY A 26 -24.95 -0.43 -14.75
C GLY A 26 -24.57 -0.90 -16.16
N LEU A 27 -23.28 -0.84 -16.52
CA LEU A 27 -22.76 -1.34 -17.80
C LEU A 27 -22.81 -2.88 -17.77
N LYS A 28 -23.98 -3.43 -18.10
CA LYS A 28 -24.19 -4.87 -18.27
C LYS A 28 -23.75 -5.30 -19.67
N GLY A 29 -22.97 -6.39 -19.75
CA GLY A 29 -22.41 -6.93 -20.99
C GLY A 29 -21.10 -6.25 -21.41
N ASN A 30 -20.49 -6.74 -22.49
CA ASN A 30 -19.16 -6.44 -23.05
C ASN A 30 -18.84 -4.95 -23.36
N LYS A 31 -19.62 -4.01 -22.82
CA LYS A 31 -19.42 -2.56 -22.92
C LYS A 31 -18.20 -2.16 -22.09
N LYS A 32 -17.21 -1.62 -22.79
CA LYS A 32 -16.00 -1.06 -22.20
C LYS A 32 -16.35 0.21 -21.42
N LEU A 33 -15.64 0.44 -20.31
CA LEU A 33 -15.70 1.74 -19.62
C LEU A 33 -15.34 2.86 -20.62
N PRO A 34 -16.03 4.02 -20.55
CA PRO A 34 -15.57 5.24 -21.21
C PRO A 34 -14.11 5.54 -20.84
N LYS A 35 -13.32 6.01 -21.82
CA LYS A 35 -11.87 6.24 -21.67
C LYS A 35 -11.56 7.17 -20.50
N ASP A 36 -12.35 8.22 -20.33
CA ASP A 36 -12.15 9.24 -19.30
C ASP A 36 -12.38 8.66 -17.90
N ILE A 37 -13.44 7.85 -17.72
CA ILE A 37 -13.70 7.20 -16.44
C ILE A 37 -12.65 6.12 -16.15
N LYS A 38 -12.19 5.41 -17.19
CA LYS A 38 -11.08 4.46 -17.03
C LYS A 38 -9.81 5.15 -16.53
N LEU A 39 -9.50 6.35 -17.03
CA LEU A 39 -8.37 7.14 -16.55
C LEU A 39 -8.57 7.59 -15.10
N GLN A 40 -9.74 8.12 -14.75
CA GLN A 40 -10.05 8.55 -13.38
C GLN A 40 -9.96 7.40 -12.36
N VAL A 41 -10.54 6.24 -12.69
CA VAL A 41 -10.46 5.05 -11.81
C VAL A 41 -9.00 4.61 -11.65
N ARG A 42 -8.24 4.60 -12.75
CA ARG A 42 -6.81 4.26 -12.69
C ARG A 42 -6.04 5.21 -11.78
N ASP A 43 -6.21 6.51 -11.93
CA ASP A 43 -5.49 7.51 -11.14
C ASP A 43 -5.84 7.40 -9.65
N ARG A 44 -7.13 7.17 -9.34
CA ARG A 44 -7.58 6.94 -7.96
C ARG A 44 -6.96 5.69 -7.34
N VAL A 45 -6.92 4.59 -8.09
CA VAL A 45 -6.32 3.33 -7.62
C VAL A 45 -4.82 3.47 -7.43
N MET A 46 -4.13 4.13 -8.37
CA MET A 46 -2.69 4.39 -8.26
C MET A 46 -2.35 5.26 -7.04
N ALA A 47 -3.14 6.32 -6.79
CA ALA A 47 -2.98 7.15 -5.60
C ALA A 47 -3.18 6.34 -4.30
N SER A 48 -4.18 5.46 -4.27
CA SER A 48 -4.41 4.56 -3.12
C SER A 48 -3.25 3.59 -2.89
N ILE A 49 -2.69 3.01 -3.96
CA ILE A 49 -1.53 2.11 -3.87
C ILE A 49 -0.32 2.85 -3.32
N GLU A 50 -0.08 4.08 -3.78
CA GLU A 50 1.03 4.90 -3.27
C GLU A 50 0.84 5.27 -1.79
N ALA A 51 -0.39 5.58 -1.37
CA ALA A 51 -0.73 5.83 0.02
C ALA A 51 -0.51 4.58 0.89
N ASP A 52 -0.95 3.40 0.45
CA ASP A 52 -0.76 2.13 1.14
C ASP A 52 0.74 1.83 1.31
N ARG A 53 1.55 2.04 0.26
CA ARG A 53 3.01 1.85 0.32
C ARG A 53 3.66 2.78 1.34
N LYS A 54 3.31 4.07 1.34
CA LYS A 54 3.81 5.03 2.33
C LYS A 54 3.39 4.66 3.75
N ALA A 55 2.16 4.18 3.95
CA ALA A 55 1.68 3.72 5.24
C ALA A 55 2.43 2.48 5.73
N ALA A 56 2.73 1.53 4.82
CA ALA A 56 3.52 0.34 5.12
C ALA A 56 4.96 0.70 5.49
N GLU A 57 5.61 1.60 4.74
CA GLU A 57 6.95 2.11 5.05
C GLU A 57 6.98 2.81 6.42
N ALA A 58 5.99 3.66 6.72
CA ALA A 58 5.88 4.32 8.01
C ALA A 58 5.70 3.32 9.17
N GLN A 59 4.93 2.26 8.97
CA GLN A 59 4.77 1.21 9.98
C GLN A 59 6.04 0.37 10.18
N GLN A 60 6.75 0.05 9.11
CA GLN A 60 8.04 -0.64 9.21
C GLN A 60 9.06 0.22 9.96
N ALA A 61 9.14 1.53 9.66
CA ALA A 61 10.02 2.45 10.38
C ALA A 61 9.69 2.52 11.88
N ARG A 62 8.40 2.52 12.25
CA ARG A 62 7.96 2.47 13.65
C ARG A 62 8.36 1.17 14.34
N ARG A 63 8.22 0.02 13.66
CA ARG A 63 8.63 -1.29 14.20
C ARG A 63 10.14 -1.36 14.42
N GLN A 64 10.93 -0.90 13.46
CA GLN A 64 12.39 -0.84 13.60
C GLN A 64 12.83 0.06 14.75
N ALA A 65 12.18 1.21 14.93
CA ALA A 65 12.45 2.10 16.06
C ALA A 65 12.11 1.44 17.41
N HIS A 66 11.02 0.67 17.48
CA HIS A 66 10.64 -0.09 18.67
C HIS A 66 11.62 -1.23 18.97
N GLU A 67 11.94 -2.06 17.97
CA GLU A 67 12.91 -3.15 18.10
C GLU A 67 14.29 -2.64 18.54
N ALA A 68 14.75 -1.51 17.99
CA ALA A 68 16.00 -0.86 18.39
C ALA A 68 15.97 -0.36 19.84
N ALA A 69 14.82 0.12 20.32
CA ALA A 69 14.66 0.53 21.71
C ALA A 69 14.70 -0.66 22.68
N GLU A 70 14.06 -1.78 22.32
CA GLU A 70 14.07 -3.02 23.12
C GLU A 70 15.45 -3.66 23.19
N THR A 71 16.23 -3.62 22.10
CA THR A 71 17.61 -4.15 22.10
C THR A 71 18.60 -3.30 22.91
N THR A 72 18.26 -2.07 23.27
CA THR A 72 19.17 -1.16 23.98
C THR A 72 19.12 -1.33 25.51
N PHE A 73 18.14 -2.05 26.07
CA PHE A 73 18.09 -2.31 27.52
C PHE A 73 19.11 -3.39 27.92
N THR A 74 20.37 -2.98 28.10
CA THR A 74 21.42 -3.81 28.69
C THR A 74 21.53 -3.53 30.17
N TRP A 75 20.86 -4.35 30.98
CA TRP A 75 21.06 -4.34 32.43
C TRP A 75 22.50 -4.78 32.74
N LYS A 76 23.30 -3.86 33.28
CA LYS A 76 24.64 -4.18 33.81
C LYS A 76 24.56 -4.27 35.33
N PRO A 77 24.79 -5.45 35.94
CA PRO A 77 24.89 -5.54 37.39
C PRO A 77 26.08 -4.72 37.87
N ALA A 78 25.84 -3.85 38.87
CA ALA A 78 26.89 -3.16 39.58
C ALA A 78 27.66 -4.17 40.44
N ILE A 79 28.74 -4.75 39.89
CA ILE A 79 29.63 -5.64 40.65
C ILE A 79 30.45 -4.76 41.60
N ARG A 80 30.09 -4.73 42.88
CA ARG A 80 30.93 -4.18 43.95
C ARG A 80 32.10 -5.16 44.16
N ARG A 81 33.31 -4.79 43.71
CA ARG A 81 34.54 -5.49 44.11
C ARG A 81 34.84 -5.10 45.56
N ARG A 82 34.97 -6.12 46.40
CA ARG A 82 35.28 -6.02 47.83
C ARG A 82 36.77 -5.86 48.04
#